data_AF-A0AAN7LL67-F1
#
_entry.id   AF-A0AAN7LL67-F1
#
_cell.length_a   1.000
_cell.length_b   1.000
_cell.length_c   1.000
_cell.angle_alpha   90.00
_cell.angle_beta   90.00
_cell.angle_gamma   90.00
#
_symmetry.space_group_name_H-M   'P 1'
#
loop_
_entity.id
_entity.type
_entity.pdbx_description
1 polymer ?
#
loop_
_entity_poly.entity_id
_entity_poly.type
_entity_poly.pdbx_seq_one_letter_code
_entity_poly.pdbx_strand_id
1 'polypeptide(L)'
;MAFLWLLLSAILITLPSLSAASTESKQSTYSIRCSDGTSLSCELQDLKRKVAQLESVLQESIQNLNMKSIFLDHREELIQETTKKYHFLHSILSNINDESLVADKRIGSLEEEVRFLWASSRKNNFDIHVLKLKVNDAKEALDVLNSKVEKMSDIVSEQWIQIQHLQQALQITEMRTLEAQRSVGSSKCTFLKLVNSLYEDYLKIVPRLFDQYLSCQGATSSSYASQTLHQLKHMFSNLKKYHHELQDAIMKGMERNEVTITLANRELVFFMASAVVVFPVMAAWLWLSPWLC
;
A
#
# COMPACT_ATOMS: atom_id res chain seq x y z
N MET A 1 -46.03 47.66 -16.19
CA MET A 1 -47.36 48.23 -16.56
C MET A 1 -47.79 49.43 -15.71
N ALA A 2 -47.47 49.51 -14.40
CA ALA A 2 -47.83 50.66 -13.55
C ALA A 2 -47.01 51.95 -13.83
N PHE A 3 -45.74 51.84 -14.23
CA PHE A 3 -44.90 52.99 -14.53
C PHE A 3 -45.29 53.75 -15.82
N LEU A 4 -45.96 53.09 -16.77
CA LEU A 4 -46.42 53.72 -18.00
C LEU A 4 -47.61 54.67 -17.74
N TRP A 5 -48.44 54.37 -16.73
CA TRP A 5 -49.59 55.19 -16.34
C TRP A 5 -49.20 56.48 -15.59
N LEU A 6 -48.10 56.46 -14.83
CA LEU A 6 -47.61 57.64 -14.11
C LEU A 6 -46.97 58.69 -15.05
N LEU A 7 -46.37 58.25 -16.16
CA LEU A 7 -45.83 59.15 -17.19
C LEU A 7 -46.93 59.83 -18.02
N LEU A 8 -48.05 59.16 -18.25
CA LEU A 8 -49.20 59.70 -18.97
C LEU A 8 -49.93 60.80 -18.18
N SER A 9 -49.97 60.72 -16.84
CA SER A 9 -50.58 61.78 -16.00
C SER A 9 -49.77 63.06 -15.94
N ALA A 10 -48.45 63.01 -16.14
CA ALA A 10 -47.58 64.20 -16.09
C ALA A 10 -47.66 65.04 -17.37
N ILE A 11 -47.93 64.42 -18.51
CA ILE A 11 -48.00 65.09 -19.83
C ILE A 11 -49.30 65.90 -19.99
N LEU A 12 -50.34 65.60 -19.22
CA LEU A 12 -51.64 66.29 -19.29
C LEU A 12 -51.69 67.63 -18.51
N ILE A 13 -50.65 67.96 -17.73
CA ILE A 13 -50.62 69.15 -16.84
C ILE A 13 -49.90 70.35 -17.48
N THR A 14 -49.23 70.20 -18.63
CA THR A 14 -48.47 71.30 -19.26
C THR A 14 -48.94 71.64 -20.67
N LEU A 15 -50.26 71.80 -20.86
CA LEU A 15 -50.79 72.56 -22.00
C LEU A 15 -50.93 74.04 -21.58
N PRO A 16 -50.15 74.98 -22.13
CA PRO A 16 -50.42 76.39 -21.94
C PRO A 16 -51.71 76.73 -22.68
N SER A 17 -52.66 77.32 -21.96
CA SER A 17 -53.89 77.86 -22.48
C SER A 17 -53.58 78.92 -23.55
N LEU A 18 -53.88 78.60 -24.81
CA LEU A 18 -53.89 79.56 -25.90
C LEU A 18 -55.16 80.41 -25.76
N SER A 19 -55.12 81.44 -24.90
CA SER A 19 -56.13 82.50 -24.90
C SER A 19 -55.74 83.56 -25.93
N ALA A 20 -56.32 83.44 -27.12
CA ALA A 20 -56.47 84.54 -28.04
C ALA A 20 -57.55 85.52 -27.55
N ALA A 21 -57.39 86.78 -27.93
CA ALA A 21 -58.30 87.93 -27.77
C ALA A 21 -58.36 88.53 -26.36
N SER A 22 -58.20 89.84 -26.13
CA SER A 22 -58.00 90.99 -27.01
C SER A 22 -57.70 92.16 -26.06
N THR A 23 -56.48 92.69 -26.07
CA THR A 23 -56.21 93.96 -25.41
C THR A 23 -56.74 95.07 -26.32
N GLU A 24 -57.93 95.56 -26.00
CA GLU A 24 -58.43 96.84 -26.49
C GLU A 24 -57.44 97.94 -26.09
N SER A 25 -56.49 98.22 -26.99
CA SER A 25 -55.84 99.51 -27.05
C SER A 25 -56.92 100.53 -27.40
N LYS A 26 -57.38 101.28 -26.39
CA LYS A 26 -58.18 102.50 -26.60
C LYS A 26 -57.31 103.50 -27.33
N GLN A 27 -57.30 103.40 -28.65
CA GLN A 27 -56.77 104.43 -29.53
C GLN A 27 -57.73 105.60 -29.45
N SER A 28 -57.38 106.58 -28.60
CA SER A 28 -58.02 107.90 -28.59
C SER A 28 -57.85 108.50 -29.98
N THR A 29 -58.87 108.31 -30.81
CA THR A 29 -58.99 108.87 -32.14
C THR A 29 -59.33 110.33 -31.95
N TYR A 30 -58.31 111.17 -31.84
CA TYR A 30 -58.46 112.58 -32.15
C TYR A 30 -58.65 112.70 -33.66
N SER A 31 -59.93 112.74 -34.07
CA SER A 31 -60.37 113.06 -35.41
C SER A 31 -60.01 114.52 -35.71
N ILE A 32 -58.96 114.72 -36.53
CA ILE A 32 -58.77 115.99 -37.23
C ILE A 32 -59.78 116.01 -38.36
N ARG A 33 -60.78 116.88 -38.22
CA ARG A 33 -61.75 117.24 -39.25
C ARG A 33 -61.01 117.80 -40.48
N CYS A 34 -60.87 117.01 -41.55
CA CYS A 34 -60.37 117.48 -42.85
C CYS A 34 -61.54 118.05 -43.68
N SER A 35 -61.40 119.27 -44.20
CA SER A 35 -62.39 119.96 -45.04
C SER A 35 -62.07 119.78 -46.54
N ASP A 36 -63.07 120.02 -47.38
CA ASP A 36 -63.35 119.50 -48.75
C ASP A 36 -62.36 119.85 -49.89
N GLY A 37 -61.06 119.97 -49.61
CA GLY A 37 -60.00 120.18 -50.62
C GLY A 37 -58.64 119.53 -50.29
N THR A 38 -58.56 118.76 -49.18
CA THR A 38 -57.31 118.20 -48.63
C THR A 38 -57.31 116.68 -48.39
N SER A 39 -58.29 115.94 -48.92
CA SER A 39 -58.49 114.48 -48.71
C SER A 39 -57.22 113.65 -48.97
N LEU A 40 -56.53 113.89 -50.09
CA LEU A 40 -55.33 113.15 -50.49
C LEU A 40 -54.12 113.41 -49.57
N SER A 41 -54.04 114.61 -48.98
CA SER A 41 -52.97 114.96 -48.02
C SER A 41 -53.21 114.33 -46.66
N CYS A 42 -54.47 114.20 -46.22
CA CYS A 42 -54.79 113.52 -44.96
C CYS A 42 -54.52 112.00 -45.07
N GLU A 43 -54.85 111.37 -46.21
CA GLU A 43 -54.52 109.96 -46.48
C GLU A 43 -53.01 109.70 -46.55
N LEU A 44 -52.24 110.59 -47.19
CA LEU A 44 -50.79 110.47 -47.25
C LEU A 44 -50.14 110.55 -45.84
N GLN A 45 -50.66 111.42 -44.97
CA GLN A 45 -50.18 111.51 -43.58
C GLN A 45 -50.55 110.27 -42.77
N ASP A 46 -51.72 109.68 -42.98
CA ASP A 46 -52.13 108.42 -42.35
C ASP A 46 -51.25 107.25 -42.80
N LEU A 47 -51.02 107.11 -44.11
CA LEU A 47 -50.09 106.11 -44.67
C LEU A 47 -48.69 106.25 -44.10
N LYS A 48 -48.17 107.48 -43.97
CA LYS A 48 -46.86 107.74 -43.36
C LYS A 48 -46.80 107.28 -41.90
N ARG A 49 -47.84 107.54 -41.11
CA ARG A 49 -47.93 107.05 -39.71
C ARG A 49 -47.97 105.52 -39.66
N LYS A 50 -48.73 104.89 -40.55
CA LYS A 50 -48.80 103.42 -40.65
C LYS A 50 -47.46 102.80 -41.03
N VAL A 51 -46.72 103.39 -41.98
CA VAL A 51 -45.36 102.95 -42.33
C VAL A 51 -44.44 103.05 -41.12
N ALA A 52 -44.42 104.19 -40.43
CA ALA A 52 -43.60 104.36 -39.22
C ALA A 52 -43.98 103.35 -38.10
N GLN A 53 -45.27 103.05 -37.95
CA GLN A 53 -45.74 102.03 -37.00
C GLN A 53 -45.26 100.63 -37.40
N LEU A 54 -45.37 100.26 -38.68
CA LEU A 54 -44.88 98.97 -39.18
C LEU A 54 -43.37 98.84 -39.05
N GLU A 55 -42.61 99.91 -39.32
CA GLU A 55 -41.16 99.95 -39.10
C GLU A 55 -40.81 99.74 -37.62
N SER A 56 -41.54 100.38 -36.70
CA SER A 56 -41.36 100.18 -35.26
C SER A 56 -41.63 98.74 -34.84
N VAL A 57 -42.75 98.15 -35.30
CA VAL A 57 -43.11 96.76 -34.99
C VAL A 57 -42.10 95.78 -35.60
N LEU A 58 -41.63 96.04 -36.81
CA LEU A 58 -40.60 95.25 -37.47
C LEU A 58 -39.29 95.30 -36.67
N GLN A 59 -38.87 96.48 -36.23
CA GLN A 59 -37.66 96.65 -35.43
C GLN A 59 -37.75 95.94 -34.08
N GLU A 60 -38.90 96.05 -33.39
CA GLU A 60 -39.16 95.31 -32.15
C GLU A 60 -39.13 93.80 -32.37
N SER A 61 -39.73 93.32 -33.46
CA SER A 61 -39.71 91.91 -33.86
C SER A 61 -38.29 91.41 -34.11
N ILE A 62 -37.46 92.18 -34.82
CA ILE A 62 -36.05 91.86 -35.08
C ILE A 62 -35.27 91.75 -33.77
N GLN A 63 -35.44 92.70 -32.83
CA GLN A 63 -34.76 92.64 -31.54
C GLN A 63 -35.20 91.43 -30.70
N ASN A 64 -36.51 91.12 -30.69
CA ASN A 64 -37.04 89.93 -30.02
C ASN A 64 -36.47 88.64 -30.62
N LEU A 65 -36.42 88.53 -31.96
CA LEU A 65 -35.81 87.39 -32.64
C LEU A 65 -34.32 87.25 -32.30
N ASN A 66 -33.58 88.35 -32.23
CA ASN A 66 -32.16 88.32 -31.85
C ASN A 66 -31.96 87.84 -30.41
N MET A 67 -32.76 88.33 -29.45
CA MET A 67 -32.70 87.86 -28.06
C MET A 67 -33.01 86.35 -27.97
N LYS A 68 -33.99 85.86 -28.73
CA LYS A 68 -34.31 84.42 -28.81
C LYS A 68 -33.18 83.62 -29.45
N SER A 69 -32.49 84.14 -30.46
CA SER A 69 -31.33 83.49 -31.08
C SER A 69 -30.22 83.26 -30.07
N ILE A 70 -29.83 84.30 -29.32
CA ILE A 70 -28.78 84.20 -28.29
C ILE A 70 -29.18 83.19 -27.20
N PHE A 71 -30.45 83.17 -26.79
CA PHE A 71 -30.94 82.19 -25.84
C PHE A 71 -30.86 80.75 -26.38
N LEU A 72 -31.16 80.53 -27.66
CA LEU A 72 -31.04 79.23 -28.31
C LEU A 72 -29.58 78.79 -28.41
N ASP A 73 -28.66 79.70 -28.74
CA ASP A 73 -27.21 79.41 -28.81
C ASP A 73 -26.68 78.93 -27.45
N HIS A 74 -27.08 79.60 -26.36
CA HIS A 74 -26.71 79.17 -25.01
C HIS A 74 -27.30 77.81 -24.63
N ARG A 75 -28.54 77.51 -25.06
CA ARG A 75 -29.16 76.20 -24.86
C ARG A 75 -28.44 75.10 -25.63
N GLU A 76 -28.01 75.38 -26.85
CA GLU A 76 -27.24 74.45 -27.69
C GLU A 76 -25.90 74.09 -27.02
N GLU A 77 -25.20 75.07 -26.43
CA GLU A 77 -23.95 74.83 -25.69
C GLU A 77 -24.17 73.86 -24.51
N LEU A 78 -25.22 74.07 -23.72
CA LEU A 78 -25.59 73.18 -22.60
C LEU A 78 -25.94 71.77 -23.09
N ILE A 79 -26.63 71.66 -24.24
CA ILE A 79 -26.93 70.36 -24.87
C ILE A 79 -25.64 69.66 -25.28
N GLN A 80 -24.68 70.38 -25.87
CA GLN A 80 -23.40 69.81 -26.26
C GLN A 80 -22.58 69.35 -25.04
N GLU A 81 -22.55 70.12 -23.96
CA GLU A 81 -21.86 69.73 -22.72
C GLU A 81 -22.48 68.47 -22.11
N THR A 82 -23.81 68.43 -21.98
CA THR A 82 -24.53 67.27 -21.44
C THR A 82 -24.36 66.03 -22.33
N THR A 83 -24.31 66.21 -23.65
CA THR A 83 -24.02 65.14 -24.61
C THR A 83 -22.61 64.59 -24.43
N LYS A 84 -21.60 65.45 -24.25
CA LYS A 84 -20.22 65.01 -23.95
C LYS A 84 -20.17 64.20 -22.65
N LYS A 85 -20.84 64.67 -21.59
CA LYS A 85 -20.92 63.97 -20.29
C LYS A 85 -21.63 62.62 -20.43
N TYR A 86 -22.71 62.56 -21.20
CA TYR A 86 -23.41 61.32 -21.49
C TYR A 86 -22.49 60.29 -22.17
N HIS A 87 -21.77 60.69 -23.23
CA HIS A 87 -20.85 59.79 -23.91
C HIS A 87 -19.73 59.29 -23.00
N PHE A 88 -19.17 60.16 -22.17
CA PHE A 88 -18.17 59.75 -21.18
C PHE A 88 -18.71 58.71 -20.18
N LEU A 89 -19.88 58.96 -19.59
CA LEU A 89 -20.52 58.02 -18.67
C LEU A 89 -20.89 56.71 -19.35
N HIS A 90 -21.37 56.78 -20.59
CA HIS A 90 -21.69 55.59 -21.38
C HIS A 90 -20.45 54.74 -21.67
N SER A 91 -19.32 55.39 -22.00
CA SER A 91 -18.04 54.71 -22.18
C SER A 91 -17.56 54.02 -20.90
N ILE A 92 -17.68 54.68 -19.74
CA ILE A 92 -17.34 54.08 -18.44
C ILE A 92 -18.23 52.87 -18.17
N LEU A 93 -19.54 53.01 -18.40
CA LEU A 93 -20.49 51.93 -18.17
C LEU A 93 -20.18 50.71 -19.05
N SER A 94 -19.83 50.94 -20.32
CA SER A 94 -19.40 49.86 -21.22
C SER A 94 -18.16 49.14 -20.70
N ASN A 95 -17.13 49.89 -20.27
CA ASN A 95 -15.90 49.28 -19.75
C ASN A 95 -16.15 48.46 -18.48
N ILE A 96 -16.92 49.00 -17.53
CA ILE A 96 -17.27 48.28 -16.29
C ILE A 96 -18.09 47.03 -16.61
N ASN A 97 -18.99 47.09 -17.59
CA ASN A 97 -19.78 45.93 -18.01
C ASN A 97 -18.89 44.83 -18.60
N ASP A 98 -17.90 45.20 -19.43
CA ASP A 98 -16.95 44.24 -19.99
C ASP A 98 -16.07 43.60 -18.89
N GLU A 99 -15.59 44.40 -17.93
CA GLU A 99 -14.87 43.90 -16.75
C GLU A 99 -15.75 42.96 -15.90
N SER A 100 -17.03 43.29 -15.71
CA SER A 100 -17.99 42.46 -15.00
C SER A 100 -18.18 41.10 -15.69
N LEU A 101 -18.31 41.06 -17.01
CA LEU A 101 -18.45 39.81 -17.77
C LEU A 101 -17.21 38.91 -17.64
N VAL A 102 -16.02 39.50 -17.57
CA VAL A 102 -14.77 38.76 -17.32
C VAL A 102 -14.74 38.20 -15.89
N ALA A 103 -15.15 39.00 -14.90
CA ALA A 103 -15.26 38.56 -13.51
C ALA A 103 -16.26 37.39 -13.37
N ASP A 104 -17.44 37.48 -14.00
CA ASP A 104 -18.46 36.43 -13.97
C ASP A 104 -17.97 35.12 -14.57
N LYS A 105 -17.23 35.16 -15.69
CA LYS A 105 -16.59 33.97 -16.26
C LYS A 105 -15.59 33.34 -15.30
N ARG A 106 -14.78 34.14 -14.61
CA ARG A 106 -13.81 33.66 -13.62
C ARG A 106 -14.50 33.05 -12.41
N ILE A 107 -15.58 33.66 -11.93
CA ILE A 107 -16.41 33.13 -10.84
C ILE A 107 -16.98 31.77 -11.24
N GLY A 108 -17.59 31.65 -12.42
CA GLY A 108 -18.13 30.37 -12.90
C GLY A 108 -17.06 29.27 -13.03
N SER A 109 -15.85 29.61 -13.50
CA SER A 109 -14.73 28.66 -13.52
C SER A 109 -14.33 28.20 -12.11
N LEU A 110 -14.28 29.11 -11.15
CA LEU A 110 -13.92 28.80 -9.77
C LEU A 110 -15.01 27.98 -9.07
N GLU A 111 -16.28 28.25 -9.34
CA GLU A 111 -17.41 27.48 -8.82
C GLU A 111 -17.36 26.01 -9.27
N GLU A 112 -16.98 25.76 -10.52
CA GLU A 112 -16.84 24.39 -11.04
C GLU A 112 -15.66 23.66 -10.39
N GLU A 113 -14.52 24.35 -10.18
CA GLU A 113 -13.38 23.79 -9.45
C GLU A 113 -13.76 23.44 -8.01
N VAL A 114 -14.44 24.36 -7.31
CA VAL A 114 -14.95 24.14 -5.95
C VAL A 114 -15.89 22.93 -5.92
N ARG A 115 -16.78 22.78 -6.90
CA ARG A 115 -17.69 21.62 -7.01
C ARG A 115 -16.92 20.31 -7.19
N PHE A 116 -15.91 20.29 -8.05
CA PHE A 116 -15.05 19.12 -8.27
C PHE A 116 -14.28 18.74 -6.99
N LEU A 117 -13.67 19.72 -6.32
CA LEU A 117 -12.96 19.53 -5.06
C LEU A 117 -13.88 19.00 -3.97
N TRP A 118 -15.11 19.50 -3.88
CA TRP A 118 -16.13 18.98 -2.95
C TRP A 118 -16.46 17.51 -3.23
N ALA A 119 -16.65 17.12 -4.49
CA ALA A 119 -16.92 15.74 -4.86
C ALA A 119 -15.73 14.82 -4.51
N SER A 120 -14.50 15.25 -4.83
CA SER A 120 -13.29 14.52 -4.47
C SER A 120 -13.11 14.39 -2.95
N SER A 121 -13.39 15.46 -2.20
CA SER A 121 -13.32 15.46 -0.74
C SER A 121 -14.29 14.45 -0.12
N ARG A 122 -15.54 14.40 -0.61
CA ARG A 122 -16.53 13.39 -0.17
C ARG A 122 -16.06 11.97 -0.45
N LYS A 123 -15.48 11.71 -1.62
CA LYS A 123 -14.92 10.40 -1.96
C LYS A 123 -13.76 10.03 -1.04
N ASN A 124 -12.82 10.94 -0.83
CA ASN A 124 -11.68 10.73 0.08
C ASN A 124 -12.16 10.44 1.50
N ASN A 125 -13.19 11.13 1.98
CA ASN A 125 -13.75 10.88 3.31
C ASN A 125 -14.34 9.46 3.42
N PHE A 126 -15.03 8.98 2.38
CA PHE A 126 -15.51 7.59 2.33
C PHE A 126 -14.35 6.59 2.34
N ASP A 127 -13.32 6.81 1.51
CA ASP A 127 -12.15 5.94 1.42
C ASP A 127 -11.39 5.88 2.76
N ILE A 128 -11.30 6.99 3.49
CA ILE A 128 -10.73 7.05 4.86
C ILE A 128 -11.49 6.12 5.80
N HIS A 129 -12.82 6.13 5.79
CA HIS A 129 -13.62 5.24 6.63
C HIS A 129 -13.41 3.77 6.28
N VAL A 130 -13.39 3.44 4.99
CA VAL A 130 -13.12 2.08 4.51
C VAL A 130 -11.73 1.61 4.93
N LEU A 131 -10.71 2.47 4.76
CA LEU A 131 -9.34 2.14 5.14
C LEU A 131 -9.20 1.97 6.66
N LYS A 132 -9.87 2.82 7.45
CA LYS A 132 -9.91 2.70 8.91
C LYS A 132 -10.49 1.37 9.37
N LEU A 133 -11.58 0.90 8.74
CA LEU A 133 -12.14 -0.41 9.02
C LEU A 133 -11.13 -1.52 8.71
N LYS A 134 -10.50 -1.51 7.53
CA LYS A 134 -9.48 -2.50 7.15
C LYS A 134 -8.28 -2.53 8.11
N VAL A 135 -7.84 -1.37 8.59
CA VAL A 135 -6.75 -1.26 9.58
C VAL A 135 -7.18 -1.87 10.92
N ASN A 136 -8.42 -1.63 11.35
CA ASN A 136 -8.93 -2.23 12.58
C ASN A 136 -9.05 -3.76 12.47
N ASP A 137 -9.58 -4.29 11.37
CA ASP A 137 -9.69 -5.73 11.12
C ASP A 137 -8.30 -6.40 11.13
N ALA A 138 -7.32 -5.78 10.45
CA ALA A 138 -5.95 -6.26 10.43
C ALA A 138 -5.28 -6.19 11.81
N LYS A 139 -5.59 -5.16 12.61
CA LYS A 139 -5.11 -5.02 13.99
C LYS A 139 -5.67 -6.13 14.88
N GLU A 140 -6.97 -6.42 14.80
CA GLU A 140 -7.60 -7.50 15.56
C GLU A 140 -6.98 -8.87 15.21
N ALA A 141 -6.77 -9.13 13.92
CA ALA A 141 -6.09 -10.35 13.47
C ALA A 141 -4.65 -10.46 14.02
N LEU A 142 -3.94 -9.32 14.09
CA LEU A 142 -2.60 -9.26 14.66
C LEU A 142 -2.62 -9.52 16.17
N ASP A 143 -3.57 -8.97 16.91
CA ASP A 143 -3.72 -9.18 18.35
C ASP A 143 -4.01 -10.66 18.65
N VAL A 144 -4.86 -11.31 17.83
CA VAL A 144 -5.09 -12.77 17.90
C VAL A 144 -3.81 -13.55 17.65
N LEU A 145 -3.06 -13.22 16.58
CA LEU A 145 -1.80 -13.89 16.27
C LEU A 145 -0.77 -13.70 17.38
N ASN A 146 -0.65 -12.49 17.92
CA ASN A 146 0.26 -12.17 19.02
C ASN A 146 -0.04 -13.04 20.25
N SER A 147 -1.31 -13.16 20.63
CA SER A 147 -1.72 -14.02 21.76
C SER A 147 -1.37 -15.51 21.54
N LYS A 148 -1.42 -15.98 20.29
CA LYS A 148 -1.04 -17.36 19.94
C LYS A 148 0.48 -17.54 20.00
N VAL A 149 1.25 -16.53 19.57
CA VAL A 149 2.71 -16.52 19.65
C VAL A 149 3.18 -16.52 21.10
N GLU A 150 2.57 -15.72 21.98
CA GLU A 150 2.86 -15.73 23.42
C GLU A 150 2.64 -17.12 24.03
N LYS A 151 1.47 -17.73 23.77
CA LYS A 151 1.18 -19.10 24.24
C LYS A 151 2.21 -20.12 23.74
N MET A 152 2.63 -20.02 22.48
CA MET A 152 3.64 -20.91 21.91
C MET A 152 5.02 -20.67 22.55
N SER A 153 5.36 -19.41 22.83
CA SER A 153 6.59 -19.03 23.53
C SER A 153 6.65 -19.64 24.93
N ASP A 154 5.54 -19.60 25.67
CA ASP A 154 5.43 -20.23 27.00
C ASP A 154 5.64 -21.75 26.91
N ILE A 155 4.96 -22.42 25.98
CA ILE A 155 5.11 -23.86 25.73
C ILE A 155 6.57 -24.20 25.37
N VAL A 156 7.18 -23.46 24.45
CA VAL A 156 8.58 -23.71 24.02
C VAL A 156 9.54 -23.51 25.20
N SER A 157 9.30 -22.51 26.05
CA SER A 157 10.11 -22.27 27.25
C SER A 157 9.99 -23.41 28.26
N GLU A 158 8.79 -23.94 28.49
CA GLU A 158 8.57 -25.12 29.34
C GLU A 158 9.25 -26.37 28.77
N GLN A 159 9.08 -26.64 27.47
CA GLN A 159 9.72 -27.76 26.78
C GLN A 159 11.25 -27.67 26.85
N TRP A 160 11.81 -26.47 26.73
CA TRP A 160 13.25 -26.24 26.88
C TRP A 160 13.76 -26.62 28.27
N ILE A 161 13.05 -26.24 29.34
CA ILE A 161 13.37 -26.64 30.72
C ILE A 161 13.33 -28.17 30.87
N GLN A 162 12.32 -28.83 30.31
CA GLN A 162 12.21 -30.29 30.34
C GLN A 162 13.38 -30.99 29.63
N ILE A 163 13.78 -30.51 28.46
CA ILE A 163 14.93 -31.04 27.72
C ILE A 163 16.22 -30.89 28.54
N GLN A 164 16.43 -29.74 29.19
CA GLN A 164 17.58 -29.53 30.07
C GLN A 164 17.61 -30.53 31.24
N HIS A 165 16.47 -30.77 31.89
CA HIS A 165 16.39 -31.77 32.96
C HIS A 165 16.64 -33.19 32.47
N LEU A 166 16.09 -33.57 31.30
CA LEU A 166 16.35 -34.88 30.68
C LEU A 166 17.83 -35.05 30.34
N GLN A 167 18.47 -34.01 29.81
CA GLN A 167 19.89 -34.03 29.49
C GLN A 167 20.75 -34.21 30.74
N GLN A 168 20.43 -33.54 31.85
CA GLN A 168 21.12 -33.72 33.14
C GLN A 168 20.90 -35.13 33.71
N ALA A 169 19.66 -35.64 33.67
CA ALA A 169 19.34 -36.98 34.15
C ALA A 169 20.04 -38.07 33.32
N LEU A 170 20.16 -37.87 32.01
CA LEU A 170 20.93 -38.74 31.11
C LEU A 170 22.41 -38.74 31.49
N GLN A 171 23.04 -37.58 31.68
CA GLN A 171 24.44 -37.51 32.13
C GLN A 171 24.67 -38.20 33.49
N ILE A 172 23.77 -38.00 34.46
CA ILE A 172 23.84 -38.68 35.76
C ILE A 172 23.72 -40.20 35.59
N THR A 173 22.82 -40.65 34.72
CA THR A 173 22.61 -42.08 34.44
C THR A 173 23.85 -42.66 33.77
N GLU A 174 24.41 -42.01 32.75
CA GLU A 174 25.66 -42.40 32.11
C GLU A 174 26.79 -42.52 33.15
N MET A 175 26.99 -41.50 33.99
CA MET A 175 27.99 -41.53 35.05
C MET A 175 27.80 -42.70 36.02
N ARG A 176 26.56 -42.93 36.49
CA ARG A 176 26.25 -44.06 37.39
C ARG A 176 26.42 -45.43 36.71
N THR A 177 26.09 -45.54 35.42
CA THR A 177 26.31 -46.79 34.67
C THR A 177 27.79 -47.07 34.46
N LEU A 178 28.60 -46.05 34.16
CA LEU A 178 30.07 -46.17 34.09
C LEU A 178 30.67 -46.52 35.46
N GLU A 179 30.17 -45.94 36.54
CA GLU A 179 30.58 -46.29 37.92
C GLU A 179 30.16 -47.71 38.30
N ALA A 180 28.95 -48.14 37.94
CA ALA A 180 28.48 -49.52 38.14
C ALA A 180 29.29 -50.52 37.30
N GLN A 181 29.60 -50.18 36.05
CA GLN A 181 30.46 -50.98 35.19
C GLN A 181 31.89 -51.06 35.74
N ARG A 182 32.43 -49.95 36.27
CA ARG A 182 33.73 -49.96 36.96
C ARG A 182 33.68 -50.75 38.27
N SER A 183 32.61 -50.67 39.06
CA SER A 183 32.50 -51.39 40.33
C SER A 183 32.26 -52.89 40.13
N VAL A 184 31.57 -53.29 39.06
CA VAL A 184 31.46 -54.68 38.61
C VAL A 184 32.78 -55.16 37.97
N GLY A 185 33.52 -54.28 37.29
CA GLY A 185 34.88 -54.56 36.77
C GLY A 185 35.99 -54.53 37.83
N SER A 186 35.78 -53.86 38.97
CA SER A 186 36.72 -53.76 40.10
C SER A 186 36.35 -54.66 41.28
N SER A 187 35.17 -55.28 41.25
CA SER A 187 34.91 -56.52 41.96
C SER A 187 35.97 -57.50 41.49
N LYS A 188 37.04 -57.63 42.28
CA LYS A 188 38.10 -58.62 42.12
C LYS A 188 37.43 -59.97 42.10
N CYS A 189 37.03 -60.37 40.90
CA CYS A 189 36.31 -61.58 40.67
C CYS A 189 37.28 -62.71 41.04
N THR A 190 36.94 -63.48 42.07
CA THR A 190 37.62 -64.74 42.39
C THR A 190 37.72 -65.61 41.13
N PHE A 191 36.74 -65.46 40.22
CA PHE A 191 36.72 -66.07 38.91
C PHE A 191 37.85 -65.62 37.97
N LEU A 192 38.21 -64.33 37.89
CA LEU A 192 39.38 -63.91 37.08
C LEU A 192 40.68 -64.46 37.68
N LYS A 193 40.76 -64.58 39.01
CA LYS A 193 41.89 -65.23 39.70
C LYS A 193 41.96 -66.73 39.39
N LEU A 194 40.80 -67.39 39.29
CA LEU A 194 40.65 -68.81 38.93
C LEU A 194 40.94 -69.05 37.44
N VAL A 195 40.46 -68.18 36.55
CA VAL A 195 40.74 -68.23 35.11
C VAL A 195 42.22 -67.97 34.88
N ASN A 196 42.83 -67.02 35.58
CA ASN A 196 44.27 -66.80 35.48
C ASN A 196 45.06 -67.98 36.07
N SER A 197 44.59 -68.63 37.15
CA SER A 197 45.24 -69.85 37.66
C SER A 197 45.10 -71.03 36.71
N LEU A 198 43.92 -71.21 36.09
CA LEU A 198 43.69 -72.24 35.09
C LEU A 198 44.44 -71.97 33.79
N TYR A 199 44.61 -70.70 33.40
CA TYR A 199 45.39 -70.29 32.24
C TYR A 199 46.89 -70.49 32.47
N GLU A 200 47.39 -70.21 33.67
CA GLU A 200 48.76 -70.54 34.09
C GLU A 200 49.01 -72.05 34.12
N ASP A 201 48.02 -72.86 34.52
CA ASP A 201 48.11 -74.32 34.45
C ASP A 201 47.99 -74.83 33.01
N TYR A 202 47.09 -74.28 32.19
CA TYR A 202 46.94 -74.63 30.77
C TYR A 202 48.17 -74.22 29.95
N LEU A 203 48.77 -73.05 30.20
CA LEU A 203 50.01 -72.62 29.54
C LEU A 203 51.22 -73.47 29.93
N LYS A 204 51.17 -74.22 31.03
CA LYS A 204 52.20 -75.22 31.38
C LYS A 204 51.90 -76.59 30.78
N ILE A 205 50.63 -76.90 30.56
CA ILE A 205 50.17 -78.17 29.98
C ILE A 205 50.28 -78.17 28.45
N VAL A 206 49.98 -77.05 27.78
CA VAL A 206 49.98 -76.96 26.31
C VAL A 206 51.38 -77.14 25.70
N PRO A 207 52.48 -76.55 26.23
CA PRO A 207 53.82 -76.83 25.73
C PRO A 207 54.25 -78.27 26.00
N ARG A 208 53.84 -78.86 27.14
CA ARG A 208 54.14 -80.27 27.45
C ARG A 208 53.40 -81.25 26.54
N LEU A 209 52.14 -80.98 26.23
CA LEU A 209 51.37 -81.78 25.27
C LEU A 209 51.87 -81.57 23.84
N PHE A 210 52.30 -80.35 23.48
CA PHE A 210 52.95 -80.09 22.19
C PHE A 210 54.31 -80.79 22.08
N ASP A 211 55.16 -80.74 23.11
CA ASP A 211 56.44 -81.44 23.13
C ASP A 211 56.27 -82.97 23.11
N GLN A 212 55.24 -83.49 23.78
CA GLN A 212 54.95 -84.93 23.80
C GLN A 212 54.31 -85.42 22.50
N TYR A 213 53.49 -84.60 21.83
CA TYR A 213 52.91 -84.91 20.51
C TYR A 213 53.95 -84.74 19.38
N LEU A 214 54.84 -83.75 19.46
CA LEU A 214 55.94 -83.56 18.51
C LEU A 214 57.06 -84.60 18.69
N SER A 215 57.32 -85.08 19.90
CA SER A 215 58.36 -86.11 20.16
C SER A 215 57.98 -87.53 19.74
N CYS A 216 56.71 -87.82 19.49
CA CYS A 216 56.27 -89.14 19.02
C CYS A 216 56.35 -89.31 17.49
N GLN A 217 56.70 -88.26 16.73
CA GLN A 217 56.89 -88.36 15.29
C GLN A 217 58.30 -87.94 14.88
N GLY A 218 59.22 -88.88 15.03
CA GLY A 218 60.57 -88.77 14.50
C GLY A 218 60.58 -88.45 13.00
N ALA A 219 61.37 -87.42 12.66
CA ALA A 219 61.96 -87.12 11.36
C ALA A 219 61.20 -87.62 10.11
N THR A 220 60.22 -86.84 9.63
CA THR A 220 59.83 -86.73 8.19
C THR A 220 58.71 -85.70 7.88
N SER A 221 58.20 -84.91 8.84
CA SER A 221 56.91 -84.20 8.64
C SER A 221 56.94 -82.68 8.44
N SER A 222 58.08 -82.02 8.19
CA SER A 222 58.10 -80.57 7.91
C SER A 222 57.30 -80.20 6.65
N SER A 223 57.21 -81.11 5.68
CA SER A 223 56.37 -81.00 4.49
C SER A 223 54.87 -81.10 4.83
N TYR A 224 54.48 -82.07 5.65
CA TYR A 224 53.06 -82.26 6.00
C TYR A 224 52.53 -81.13 6.89
N ALA A 225 53.33 -80.62 7.83
CA ALA A 225 52.95 -79.48 8.68
C ALA A 225 52.82 -78.17 7.88
N SER A 226 53.67 -77.94 6.88
CA SER A 226 53.55 -76.78 5.99
C SER A 226 52.39 -76.94 5.00
N GLN A 227 52.09 -78.16 4.55
CA GLN A 227 50.95 -78.46 3.67
C GLN A 227 49.61 -78.33 4.41
N THR A 228 49.51 -78.79 5.66
CA THR A 228 48.31 -78.60 6.49
C THR A 228 48.10 -77.11 6.83
N LEU A 229 49.16 -76.37 7.13
CA LEU A 229 49.08 -74.91 7.31
C LEU A 229 48.69 -74.18 6.02
N HIS A 230 49.20 -74.59 4.86
CA HIS A 230 48.80 -74.01 3.57
C HIS A 230 47.33 -74.33 3.26
N GLN A 231 46.88 -75.55 3.50
CA GLN A 231 45.48 -75.94 3.33
C GLN A 231 44.58 -75.14 4.27
N LEU A 232 44.98 -74.96 5.53
CA LEU A 232 44.27 -74.14 6.50
C LEU A 232 44.16 -72.67 6.03
N LYS A 233 45.26 -72.09 5.54
CA LYS A 233 45.28 -70.72 4.99
C LYS A 233 44.36 -70.57 3.78
N HIS A 234 44.35 -71.56 2.89
CA HIS A 234 43.44 -71.60 1.74
C HIS A 234 41.98 -71.69 2.17
N MET A 235 41.66 -72.54 3.15
CA MET A 235 40.31 -72.64 3.73
C MET A 235 39.85 -71.33 4.36
N PHE A 236 40.71 -70.66 5.13
CA PHE A 236 40.38 -69.33 5.69
C PHE A 236 40.17 -68.27 4.61
N SER A 237 40.94 -68.31 3.52
CA SER A 237 40.76 -67.38 2.42
C SER A 237 39.43 -67.57 1.69
N ASN A 238 38.98 -68.82 1.53
CA ASN A 238 37.68 -69.14 0.96
C ASN A 238 36.55 -68.78 1.93
N LEU A 239 36.72 -69.08 3.22
CA LEU A 239 35.76 -68.73 4.26
C LEU A 239 35.55 -67.21 4.33
N LYS A 240 36.61 -66.42 4.14
CA LYS A 240 36.52 -64.96 4.08
C LYS A 240 35.70 -64.47 2.87
N LYS A 241 35.84 -65.12 1.71
CA LYS A 241 35.00 -64.81 0.53
C LYS A 241 33.54 -65.12 0.78
N TYR A 242 33.24 -66.32 1.30
CA TYR A 242 31.89 -66.70 1.70
C TYR A 242 31.29 -65.77 2.76
N HIS A 243 32.10 -65.31 3.70
CA HIS A 243 31.68 -64.35 4.73
C HIS A 243 31.24 -63.02 4.12
N HIS A 244 31.99 -62.51 3.13
CA HIS A 244 31.60 -61.29 2.41
C HIS A 244 30.34 -61.49 1.56
N GLU A 245 30.20 -62.63 0.88
CA GLU A 245 28.96 -62.93 0.12
C GLU A 245 27.75 -63.07 1.06
N LEU A 246 27.95 -63.64 2.25
CA LEU A 246 26.91 -63.77 3.28
C LEU A 246 26.52 -62.41 3.87
N GLN A 247 27.48 -61.49 4.03
CA GLN A 247 27.19 -60.11 4.43
C GLN A 247 26.28 -59.43 3.42
N ASP A 248 26.55 -59.57 2.12
CA ASP A 248 25.71 -58.97 1.08
C ASP A 248 24.31 -59.58 1.04
N ALA A 249 24.19 -60.89 1.29
CA ALA A 249 22.89 -61.57 1.36
C ALA A 249 22.07 -61.15 2.59
N ILE A 250 22.71 -61.05 3.76
CA ILE A 250 22.07 -60.60 5.00
C ILE A 250 21.66 -59.13 4.89
N MET A 251 22.50 -58.27 4.32
CA MET A 251 22.18 -56.86 4.09
C MET A 251 20.94 -56.71 3.21
N LYS A 252 20.90 -57.40 2.06
CA LYS A 252 19.73 -57.40 1.16
C LYS A 252 18.48 -57.96 1.83
N GLY A 253 18.62 -58.96 2.69
CA GLY A 253 17.51 -59.52 3.48
C GLY A 253 16.96 -58.53 4.50
N MET A 254 17.84 -57.78 5.16
CA MET A 254 17.47 -56.77 6.15
C MET A 254 16.83 -55.53 5.53
N GLU A 255 17.33 -55.08 4.36
CA GLU A 255 16.78 -53.96 3.59
C GLU A 255 15.40 -54.24 2.99
N ARG A 256 15.04 -55.51 2.81
CA ARG A 256 13.75 -55.92 2.24
C ARG A 256 12.62 -55.98 3.27
N ASN A 257 12.94 -55.95 4.56
CA ASN A 257 11.97 -56.13 5.63
C ASN A 257 11.81 -54.82 6.43
N GLU A 258 10.58 -54.34 6.52
CA GLU A 258 10.20 -53.04 7.11
C GLU A 258 10.71 -52.88 8.55
N VAL A 259 10.81 -53.98 9.29
CA VAL A 259 11.25 -54.00 10.69
C VAL A 259 12.79 -53.92 10.82
N THR A 260 13.54 -54.48 9.89
CA THR A 260 15.01 -54.61 9.99
C THR A 260 15.77 -53.55 9.20
N ILE A 261 15.10 -52.77 8.35
CA ILE A 261 15.70 -51.66 7.58
C ILE A 261 16.41 -50.66 8.50
N THR A 262 15.82 -50.32 9.64
CA THR A 262 16.41 -49.35 10.59
C THR A 262 17.68 -49.86 11.27
N LEU A 263 17.92 -51.17 11.22
CA LEU A 263 19.05 -51.84 11.88
C LEU A 263 20.10 -52.36 10.87
N ALA A 264 19.92 -52.09 9.58
CA ALA A 264 20.78 -52.56 8.49
C ALA A 264 22.13 -51.81 8.44
N ASN A 265 22.91 -51.90 9.52
CA ASN A 265 24.25 -51.31 9.63
C ASN A 265 25.34 -52.35 9.28
N ARG A 266 26.40 -51.90 8.62
CA ARG A 266 27.52 -52.72 8.14
C ARG A 266 28.23 -53.49 9.27
N GLU A 267 28.34 -52.90 10.45
CA GLU A 267 28.95 -53.55 11.62
C GLU A 267 28.08 -54.70 12.15
N LEU A 268 26.76 -54.49 12.24
CA LEU A 268 25.84 -55.54 12.68
C LEU A 268 25.78 -56.69 11.68
N VAL A 269 25.74 -56.37 10.38
CA VAL A 269 25.77 -57.38 9.30
C VAL A 269 27.06 -58.21 9.35
N PHE A 270 28.21 -57.59 9.68
CA PHE A 270 29.46 -58.31 9.90
C PHE A 270 29.35 -59.31 11.07
N PHE A 271 28.78 -58.91 12.20
CA PHE A 271 28.58 -59.80 13.35
C PHE A 271 27.59 -60.94 13.03
N MET A 272 26.49 -60.65 12.34
CA MET A 272 25.49 -61.66 11.95
C MET A 272 26.07 -62.67 10.96
N ALA A 273 26.81 -62.23 9.94
CA ALA A 273 27.52 -63.13 9.02
C ALA A 273 28.55 -63.99 9.76
N SER A 274 29.26 -63.44 10.74
CA SER A 274 30.22 -64.18 11.56
C SER A 274 29.51 -65.22 12.45
N ALA A 275 28.39 -64.85 13.05
CA ALA A 275 27.58 -65.71 13.91
C ALA A 275 27.04 -66.93 13.13
N VAL A 276 26.52 -66.73 11.93
CA VAL A 276 26.03 -67.83 11.07
C VAL A 276 27.14 -68.83 10.73
N VAL A 277 28.40 -68.40 10.66
CA VAL A 277 29.54 -69.29 10.40
C VAL A 277 30.04 -69.97 11.68
N VAL A 278 30.15 -69.23 12.78
CA VAL A 278 30.73 -69.72 14.04
C VAL A 278 29.76 -70.62 14.81
N PHE A 279 28.45 -70.32 14.80
CA PHE A 279 27.47 -71.08 15.57
C PHE A 279 27.36 -72.55 15.16
N PRO A 280 27.34 -72.93 13.87
CA PRO A 280 27.32 -74.34 13.47
C PRO A 280 28.59 -75.08 13.87
N VAL A 281 29.75 -74.42 13.79
CA VAL A 281 31.04 -75.00 14.20
C VAL A 281 31.07 -75.22 15.71
N MET A 282 30.64 -74.24 16.49
CA MET A 282 30.55 -74.34 17.95
C MET A 282 29.49 -75.35 18.38
N ALA A 283 28.34 -75.41 17.72
CA ALA A 283 27.29 -76.37 18.00
C ALA A 283 27.72 -77.80 17.65
N ALA A 284 28.38 -78.00 16.51
CA ALA A 284 28.97 -79.27 16.14
C ALA A 284 30.07 -79.68 17.12
N TRP A 285 30.93 -78.75 17.54
CA TRP A 285 31.95 -78.99 18.56
C TRP A 285 31.34 -79.41 19.90
N LEU A 286 30.32 -78.70 20.38
CA LEU A 286 29.61 -79.03 21.62
C LEU A 286 28.84 -80.36 21.54
N TRP A 287 28.31 -80.71 20.36
CA TRP A 287 27.63 -81.99 20.13
C TRP A 287 28.59 -83.17 20.01
N LEU A 288 29.78 -82.94 19.45
CA LEU A 288 30.80 -83.97 19.24
C LEU A 288 31.75 -84.10 20.43
N SER A 289 31.88 -83.07 21.29
CA SER A 289 32.74 -83.13 22.48
C SER A 289 32.44 -84.28 23.45
N PRO A 290 31.18 -84.73 23.65
CA PRO A 290 30.89 -85.90 24.47
C PRO A 290 31.29 -87.24 23.82
N TRP A 291 31.51 -87.26 22.50
CA TRP A 291 31.92 -88.46 21.74
C TRP A 291 33.43 -88.54 21.48
N LEU A 292 34.16 -87.46 21.76
CA LEU A 292 35.61 -87.34 21.60
C LEU A 292 36.39 -87.52 22.92
N CYS A 293 35.68 -87.81 24.02
CA CYS A 293 36.22 -88.31 25.29
C CYS A 293 35.89 -89.79 25.46
#